data_AF-A0A800KM71-F1
#
_entry.id   AF-A0A800KM71-F1
#
_cell.length_a   1.000
_cell.length_b   1.000
_cell.length_c   1.000
_cell.angle_alpha   90.00
_cell.angle_beta   90.00
_cell.angle_gamma   90.00
#
_symmetry.space_group_name_H-M   'P 1'
#
loop_
_entity.id
_entity.type
_entity.pdbx_description
1 polymer ?
#
loop_
_entity_poly.entity_id
_entity_poly.type
_entity_poly.pdbx_seq_one_letter_code
_entity_poly.pdbx_strand_id
1 'polypeptide(L)' 'MRALAAEYEGKVKFELVSPEETLAAVEEMAEFGFTDAKHGLVAFDSQGEAKVKIPGHSFGREEIVSAIDQVLGGL' A
#
# COMPACT_ATOMS: atom_id res chain seq x y z
N MET A 1 5.88 6.77 7.43
CA MET A 1 5.88 5.30 7.68
C MET A 1 6.13 4.98 9.14
N ARG A 2 7.32 5.24 9.74
CA ARG A 2 7.61 4.85 11.14
C ARG A 2 6.61 5.36 12.20
N ALA A 3 6.15 6.61 12.09
CA ALA A 3 5.13 7.14 13.01
C ALA A 3 3.78 6.42 12.86
N LEU A 4 3.30 6.26 11.62
CA LEU A 4 2.06 5.54 11.31
C LEU A 4 2.13 4.06 11.73
N ALA A 5 3.27 3.40 11.57
CA ALA A 5 3.46 2.02 12.01
C ALA A 5 3.25 1.86 13.52
N ALA A 6 3.67 2.84 14.32
CA ALA A 6 3.40 2.84 15.75
C ALA A 6 1.93 3.18 16.07
N GLU A 7 1.32 4.11 15.33
CA GLU A 7 -0.09 4.51 15.50
C GLU A 7 -1.08 3.37 15.20
N TYR A 8 -0.75 2.50 14.23
CA TYR A 8 -1.59 1.38 13.79
C TYR A 8 -1.02 0.01 14.19
N GLU A 9 -0.14 -0.03 15.20
CA GLU A 9 0.44 -1.26 15.72
C GLU A 9 -0.67 -2.26 16.13
N GLY A 10 -0.55 -3.50 15.66
CA GLY A 10 -1.53 -4.57 15.91
C GLY A 10 -2.81 -4.50 15.08
N LYS A 11 -2.99 -3.46 14.23
CA LYS A 11 -4.14 -3.32 13.32
C LYS A 11 -3.75 -3.48 11.86
N VAL A 12 -2.59 -2.95 11.47
CA VAL A 12 -2.08 -2.99 10.09
C VAL A 12 -0.62 -3.40 10.07
N LYS A 13 -0.27 -4.31 9.16
CA LYS A 13 1.12 -4.66 8.88
C LYS A 13 1.63 -3.77 7.74
N PHE A 14 2.67 -2.99 8.03
CA PHE A 14 3.39 -2.24 6.99
C PHE A 14 4.55 -3.09 6.48
N GLU A 15 4.55 -3.35 5.18
CA GLU A 15 5.65 -4.05 4.50
C GLU A 15 6.25 -3.12 3.45
N LEU A 16 7.58 -3.02 3.44
CA LEU A 16 8.30 -2.21 2.49
C LEU A 16 8.98 -3.14 1.50
N VAL A 17 8.55 -3.07 0.25
CA VAL A 17 9.09 -3.87 -0.85
C VAL A 17 10.17 -3.06 -1.55
N SER A 18 11.35 -3.65 -1.72
CA SER A 18 12.48 -2.98 -2.36
C SER A 18 12.27 -2.86 -3.88
N PRO A 19 12.86 -1.87 -4.57
CA PRO A 19 12.75 -1.76 -6.02
C PRO A 19 13.20 -3.02 -6.77
N GLU A 20 14.21 -3.73 -6.27
CA GLU A 20 14.70 -4.99 -6.85
C GLU A 20 13.64 -6.10 -6.76
N GLU A 21 12.91 -6.18 -5.65
CA GLU A 21 11.81 -7.12 -5.44
C GLU A 21 10.60 -6.74 -6.31
N THR A 22 10.30 -5.44 -6.42
CA THR A 22 9.25 -4.92 -7.31
C THR A 22 9.55 -5.25 -8.78
N LEU A 23 10.82 -5.14 -9.21
CA LEU A 23 11.24 -5.50 -10.56
C LEU A 23 11.16 -7.00 -10.82
N ALA A 24 11.50 -7.82 -9.81
CA ALA A 24 11.36 -9.27 -9.90
C ALA A 24 9.90 -9.72 -9.98
N ALA A 25 8.98 -8.97 -9.36
CA ALA A 25 7.54 -9.23 -9.33
C ALA A 25 6.74 -8.34 -10.30
N VAL A 26 7.34 -7.87 -11.40
CA VAL A 26 6.74 -6.85 -12.28
C VAL A 26 5.38 -7.27 -12.87
N GLU A 27 5.20 -8.56 -13.16
CA GLU A 27 3.94 -9.10 -13.70
C GLU A 27 2.83 -9.05 -12.64
N GLU A 28 3.11 -9.45 -11.40
CA GLU A 28 2.16 -9.35 -10.28
C GLU A 28 1.86 -7.88 -9.94
N MET A 29 2.87 -7.00 -9.97
CA MET A 29 2.69 -5.57 -9.73
C MET A 29 1.82 -4.89 -10.79
N ALA A 30 1.87 -5.38 -12.03
CA ALA A 30 0.99 -4.93 -13.11
C ALA A 30 -0.48 -5.27 -12.83
N GLU A 31 -0.78 -6.43 -12.24
CA GLU A 31 -2.15 -6.80 -11.81
C GLU A 31 -2.68 -5.84 -10.74
N PHE A 32 -1.79 -5.29 -9.92
CA PHE A 32 -2.12 -4.25 -8.95
C PHE A 32 -2.16 -2.84 -9.54
N GLY A 33 -1.96 -2.66 -10.85
CA GLY A 33 -2.09 -1.35 -11.52
C GLY A 33 -0.84 -0.47 -11.44
N PHE A 34 0.31 -1.03 -11.06
CA PHE A 34 1.60 -0.33 -11.01
C PHE A 34 2.39 -0.42 -12.33
N THR A 35 1.69 -0.52 -13.46
CA THR A 35 2.32 -0.62 -14.79
C THR A 35 3.10 0.64 -15.18
N ASP A 36 2.61 1.83 -14.79
CA ASP A 36 3.23 3.13 -15.10
C ASP A 36 3.96 3.73 -13.88
N ALA A 37 3.42 3.47 -12.68
CA ALA A 37 3.98 3.95 -11.43
C ALA A 37 5.07 2.99 -10.92
N LYS A 38 6.35 3.35 -11.14
CA LYS A 38 7.53 2.61 -10.68
C LYS A 38 7.66 2.47 -9.14
N HIS A 39 6.76 3.09 -8.38
CA HIS A 39 6.67 3.03 -6.92
C HIS A 39 5.26 3.49 -6.48
N GLY A 40 4.78 3.02 -5.34
CA GLY A 40 3.48 3.39 -4.78
C GLY A 40 3.11 2.58 -3.53
N LEU A 41 1.85 2.68 -3.10
CA LEU A 41 1.29 1.90 -1.99
C LEU A 41 0.07 1.14 -2.47
N VAL A 42 0.00 -0.15 -2.10
CA VAL A 42 -1.26 -0.89 -2.12
C VAL A 42 -1.63 -1.26 -0.71
N ALA A 43 -2.92 -1.11 -0.40
CA ALA A 43 -3.51 -1.61 0.83
C ALA A 43 -4.38 -2.82 0.51
N PHE A 44 -4.13 -3.91 1.23
CA PHE A 44 -4.90 -5.14 1.17
C PHE A 44 -5.78 -5.26 2.41
N ASP A 45 -6.95 -5.86 2.27
CA ASP A 45 -7.75 -6.27 3.40
C ASP A 45 -7.25 -7.59 4.03
N SER A 46 -7.95 -8.08 5.05
CA SER A 46 -7.62 -9.34 5.73
C SER A 46 -7.83 -10.60 4.88
N GLN A 47 -8.51 -10.49 3.75
CA GLN A 47 -8.72 -11.57 2.78
C GLN A 47 -7.66 -11.56 1.67
N GLY A 48 -6.76 -10.57 1.66
CA GLY A 48 -5.72 -10.42 0.64
C GLY A 48 -6.22 -9.70 -0.62
N GLU A 49 -7.39 -9.07 -0.59
CA GLU A 49 -7.89 -8.28 -1.71
C GLU A 49 -7.32 -6.86 -1.69
N ALA A 50 -6.75 -6.42 -2.81
CA ALA A 50 -6.28 -5.04 -2.95
C ALA A 50 -7.47 -4.08 -3.00
N LYS A 51 -7.64 -3.25 -1.97
CA LYS A 51 -8.73 -2.25 -1.89
C LYS A 51 -8.30 -0.88 -2.38
N VAL A 52 -7.05 -0.49 -2.09
CA VAL A 52 -6.57 0.87 -2.35
C VAL A 52 -5.23 0.82 -3.07
N LYS A 53 -5.08 1.66 -4.08
CA LYS A 53 -3.89 1.79 -4.93
C LYS A 53 -3.51 3.27 -5.00
N ILE A 54 -2.38 3.64 -4.41
CA ILE A 54 -1.87 5.02 -4.41
C ILE A 54 -0.56 5.06 -5.20
N PRO A 55 -0.52 5.75 -6.36
CA PRO A 55 0.72 5.92 -7.09
C PRO A 55 1.70 6.78 -6.29
N GLY A 56 3.00 6.50 -6.42
CA GLY A 56 4.05 7.14 -5.63
C GLY A 56 4.16 8.67 -5.75
N HIS A 57 3.63 9.25 -6.83
CA HIS A 57 3.55 10.70 -6.99
C HIS A 57 2.49 11.37 -6.08
N SER A 58 1.50 10.61 -5.60
CA SER A 58 0.45 11.07 -4.67
C SER A 58 0.70 10.60 -3.23
N PHE A 59 1.94 10.21 -2.91
CA PHE A 59 2.29 9.55 -1.66
C PHE A 59 2.38 10.54 -0.49
N GLY A 60 1.23 10.90 0.10
CA GLY A 60 1.10 11.77 1.27
C GLY A 60 0.60 11.04 2.52
N ARG A 61 0.83 11.61 3.71
CA ARG A 61 0.33 11.04 4.99
C ARG A 61 -1.19 10.87 4.97
N GLU A 62 -1.91 11.86 4.46
CA GLU A 62 -3.38 11.86 4.41
C GLU A 62 -3.90 10.70 3.55
N GLU A 63 -3.35 10.50 2.36
CA GLU A 63 -3.71 9.39 1.48
C GLU A 63 -3.42 8.02 2.12
N ILE A 64 -2.28 7.88 2.80
CA ILE A 64 -1.92 6.64 3.50
C ILE A 64 -2.93 6.35 4.63
N VAL A 65 -3.30 7.38 5.40
CA VAL A 65 -4.30 7.24 6.48
C VAL A 65 -5.67 6.89 5.92
N SER A 66 -6.08 7.54 4.83
CA SER A 66 -7.35 7.22 4.15
C SER A 66 -7.37 5.79 3.63
N ALA A 67 -6.26 5.30 3.08
CA ALA A 67 -6.15 3.92 2.60
C ALA A 67 -6.24 2.91 3.75
N ILE A 68 -5.60 3.21 4.88
CA ILE A 68 -5.68 2.39 6.09
C ILE A 68 -7.12 2.34 6.62
N ASP A 69 -7.80 3.48 6.66
CA ASP A 69 -9.18 3.56 7.14
C ASP A 69 -10.10 2.68 6.29
N GLN A 70 -9.99 2.75 4.96
CA GLN A 70 -10.76 1.91 4.04
C GLN A 70 -10.54 0.40 4.24
N VAL A 71 -9.30 -0.05 4.45
CA VAL A 71 -9.05 -1.49 4.69
C VAL A 71 -9.46 -1.96 6.08
N LEU A 72 -9.53 -1.05 7.07
CA LEU A 72 -10.05 -1.33 8.40
C LEU A 72 -11.58 -1.27 8.48
N GLY A 73 -12.26 -0.94 7.37
CA GLY A 73 -13.72 -0.81 7.30
C GLY A 73 -14.25 0.55 7.78
N GLY A 74 -13.38 1.56 7.81
CA GLY A 74 -13.73 2.96 7.97
C GLY A 74 -14.34 3.54 6.69
N LEU A 75 -15.31 4.45 6.90
CA LEU A 75 -16.28 4.98 5.93
C LEU A 75 -15.70 6.05 5.01
#